data_AF-A0A3Q0GZW7-F1
#
_entry.id   AF-A0A3Q0GZW7-F1
#
_cell.length_a   1.000
_cell.length_b   1.000
_cell.length_c   1.000
_cell.angle_alpha   90.00
_cell.angle_beta   90.00
_cell.angle_gamma   90.00
#
_symmetry.space_group_name_H-M   'P 1'
#
loop_
_entity.id
_entity.type
_entity.pdbx_description
1 polymer ?
#
loop_
_entity_poly.entity_id
_entity_poly.type
_entity_poly.pdbx_seq_one_letter_code
_entity_poly.pdbx_strand_id
1 'polypeptide(L)'
;MKKLDKLIVHEDFNKLTLDNDIALLLLDSPIRLNEHKVPVCLPLIHDLRTWKNCWVAGWGTTVAGDKTKTTTMLQKVEMQLISQKQCAQWISQLTDNMLCAGYEEGGKDACQGDSGGPLVCTYGNIRRWFAVGIVSWGQNCAERHSPGMYTIIINYLFWIQKKTALEGKPFIPEAKGNTTNLVFQRRPWMTA
;
A
#
# COMPACT_ATOMS: atom_id res chain seq x y z
N MET A 1 -10.60 13.35 -15.59
CA MET A 1 -9.93 12.05 -15.33
C MET A 1 -8.55 12.08 -15.98
N LYS A 2 -7.51 11.57 -15.32
CA LYS A 2 -6.18 11.44 -15.94
C LYS A 2 -6.16 10.20 -16.82
N LYS A 3 -5.45 10.23 -17.97
CA LYS A 3 -5.34 9.02 -18.78
C LYS A 3 -4.13 8.21 -18.32
N LEU A 4 -4.29 6.91 -18.42
CA LEU A 4 -3.20 5.96 -18.24
C LEU A 4 -2.35 5.96 -19.52
N ASP A 5 -1.05 6.10 -19.35
CA ASP A 5 -0.06 5.92 -20.42
C ASP A 5 0.40 4.46 -20.46
N LYS A 6 0.74 3.90 -19.29
CA LYS A 6 1.22 2.52 -19.19
C LYS A 6 0.83 1.85 -17.87
N LEU A 7 0.48 0.58 -17.96
CA LEU A 7 0.38 -0.35 -16.83
C LEU A 7 1.61 -1.26 -16.84
N ILE A 8 2.30 -1.37 -15.71
CA ILE A 8 3.45 -2.28 -15.55
C ILE A 8 3.12 -3.21 -14.38
N VAL A 9 2.89 -4.48 -14.67
CA VAL A 9 2.69 -5.51 -13.64
C VAL A 9 4.07 -6.10 -13.29
N HIS A 10 4.29 -6.44 -12.02
CA HIS A 10 5.52 -7.14 -11.62
C HIS A 10 5.71 -8.41 -12.43
N GLU A 11 6.92 -8.63 -12.95
CA GLU A 11 7.20 -9.74 -13.88
C GLU A 11 6.97 -11.11 -13.22
N ASP A 12 7.28 -11.20 -11.93
CA ASP A 12 7.14 -12.41 -11.12
C ASP A 12 5.80 -12.50 -10.39
N PHE A 13 4.78 -11.72 -10.79
CA PHE A 13 3.44 -11.83 -10.21
C PHE A 13 2.88 -13.24 -10.40
N ASN A 14 2.60 -13.91 -9.28
CA ASN A 14 2.09 -15.27 -9.27
C ASN A 14 0.60 -15.28 -8.94
N LYS A 15 -0.24 -15.63 -9.91
CA LYS A 15 -1.70 -15.65 -9.75
C LYS A 15 -2.22 -16.70 -8.79
N LEU A 16 -1.45 -17.75 -8.50
CA LEU A 16 -1.87 -18.83 -7.60
C LEU A 16 -1.59 -18.47 -6.14
N THR A 17 -0.40 -17.93 -5.87
CA THR A 17 0.00 -17.56 -4.50
C THR A 17 -0.31 -16.11 -4.16
N LEU A 18 -0.63 -15.29 -5.17
CA LEU A 18 -0.72 -13.82 -5.10
C LEU A 18 0.59 -13.16 -4.62
N ASP A 19 1.71 -13.85 -4.78
CA ASP A 19 3.03 -13.28 -4.53
C ASP A 19 3.41 -12.27 -5.62
N ASN A 20 4.16 -11.23 -5.24
CA ASN A 20 4.48 -10.09 -6.09
C ASN A 20 3.25 -9.35 -6.65
N ASP A 21 2.18 -9.26 -5.86
CA ASP A 21 0.98 -8.49 -6.19
C ASP A 21 1.23 -6.97 -6.07
N ILE A 22 1.89 -6.42 -7.09
CA ILE A 22 2.18 -5.00 -7.24
C ILE A 22 2.20 -4.62 -8.72
N ALA A 23 1.71 -3.42 -9.02
CA ALA A 23 1.77 -2.82 -10.35
C ALA A 23 2.01 -1.31 -10.27
N LEU A 24 2.54 -0.73 -11.36
CA LEU A 24 2.68 0.70 -11.55
C LEU A 24 1.72 1.20 -12.62
N LEU A 25 1.04 2.31 -12.31
CA LEU A 25 0.21 3.06 -13.24
C LEU A 25 0.95 4.34 -13.62
N LEU A 26 1.53 4.38 -14.82
CA LEU A 26 2.16 5.57 -15.35
C LEU A 26 1.12 6.43 -16.05
N LEU A 27 0.97 7.67 -15.57
CA LEU A 27 0.00 8.61 -16.12
C LEU A 27 0.55 9.32 -17.36
N ASP A 28 -0.33 9.66 -18.30
CA ASP A 28 -0.02 10.43 -19.51
C ASP A 28 0.54 11.83 -19.20
N SER A 29 0.13 12.37 -18.06
CA SER A 29 0.41 13.74 -17.67
C SER A 29 0.45 13.86 -16.13
N PRO A 30 1.38 14.65 -15.57
CA PRO A 30 1.52 14.79 -14.13
C PRO A 30 0.24 15.26 -13.41
N ILE A 31 0.00 14.75 -12.19
CA ILE A 31 -1.08 15.25 -11.33
C ILE A 31 -0.67 16.61 -10.77
N ARG A 32 -1.59 17.59 -10.84
CA ARG A 32 -1.42 18.87 -10.14
C ARG A 32 -1.75 18.66 -8.67
N LEU A 33 -0.73 18.82 -7.81
CA LEU A 33 -0.88 18.71 -6.37
C LEU A 33 -1.67 19.89 -5.80
N ASN A 34 -2.41 19.63 -4.74
CA ASN A 34 -3.11 20.62 -3.94
C ASN A 34 -3.39 20.03 -2.54
N GLU A 35 -4.12 20.76 -1.70
CA GLU A 35 -4.47 20.32 -0.34
C GLU A 35 -5.25 18.99 -0.25
N HIS A 36 -5.90 18.57 -1.35
CA HIS A 36 -6.64 17.32 -1.46
C HIS A 36 -5.89 16.23 -2.26
N LYS A 37 -4.73 16.57 -2.85
CA LYS A 37 -3.94 15.70 -3.74
C LYS A 37 -2.48 15.79 -3.34
N VAL A 38 -2.10 14.95 -2.38
CA VAL A 38 -0.76 14.89 -1.80
C VAL A 38 -0.24 13.46 -1.93
N PRO A 39 1.02 13.25 -2.35
CA PRO A 39 1.61 11.92 -2.36
C PRO A 39 1.74 11.35 -0.95
N VAL A 40 1.68 10.03 -0.85
CA VAL A 40 2.13 9.29 0.32
C VAL A 40 3.64 9.03 0.23
N CYS A 41 4.33 8.94 1.36
CA CYS A 41 5.74 8.57 1.37
C CYS A 41 5.91 7.06 1.13
N LEU A 42 7.01 6.68 0.47
CA LEU A 42 7.43 5.28 0.42
C LEU A 42 8.27 4.91 1.66
N PRO A 43 8.16 3.67 2.15
CA PRO A 43 8.78 3.23 3.39
C PRO A 43 10.30 3.07 3.22
N LEU A 44 11.09 3.48 4.21
CA LEU A 44 12.56 3.33 4.21
C LEU A 44 13.07 2.40 5.31
N ILE A 45 12.16 1.84 6.10
CA ILE A 45 12.46 0.99 7.26
C ILE A 45 11.85 -0.40 7.02
N HIS A 46 12.69 -1.43 6.97
CA HIS A 46 12.26 -2.81 6.77
C HIS A 46 11.62 -3.43 8.04
N ASP A 47 12.06 -3.02 9.23
CA ASP A 47 11.52 -3.57 10.47
C ASP A 47 10.08 -3.13 10.70
N LEU A 48 9.14 -4.05 10.43
CA LEU A 48 7.70 -3.82 10.54
C LEU A 48 7.26 -3.35 11.93
N ARG A 49 8.02 -3.69 12.99
CA ARG A 49 7.70 -3.32 14.39
C ARG A 49 7.85 -1.82 14.66
N THR A 50 8.56 -1.12 13.79
CA THR A 50 8.82 0.32 13.86
C THR A 50 7.58 1.13 13.51
N TRP A 51 6.71 0.59 12.64
CA TRP A 51 5.51 1.26 12.18
C TRP A 51 4.41 1.21 13.24
N LYS A 52 3.67 2.32 13.35
CA LYS A 52 2.61 2.58 14.34
C LYS A 52 1.46 3.34 13.69
N ASN A 53 0.30 3.32 14.34
CA ASN A 53 -0.91 4.01 13.89
C ASN A 53 -1.21 3.70 12.42
N CYS A 54 -1.42 2.42 12.10
CA CYS A 54 -1.65 2.01 10.72
C CYS A 54 -3.13 2.10 10.37
N TRP A 55 -3.43 2.50 9.13
CA TRP A 55 -4.78 2.69 8.63
C TRP A 55 -4.90 2.19 7.21
N VAL A 56 -6.08 1.67 6.89
CA VAL A 56 -6.56 1.48 5.52
C VAL A 56 -7.75 2.39 5.31
N ALA A 57 -7.86 2.95 4.11
CA ALA A 57 -9.02 3.71 3.70
C ALA A 57 -9.50 3.23 2.34
N GLY A 58 -10.81 3.20 2.14
CA GLY A 58 -11.41 2.80 0.89
C GLY A 58 -12.94 2.82 0.91
N TRP A 59 -13.52 2.36 -0.19
CA TRP A 59 -14.98 2.33 -0.42
C TRP A 59 -15.54 0.91 -0.43
N GLY A 60 -14.73 -0.05 0.03
CA GLY A 60 -15.13 -1.43 0.17
C GLY A 60 -16.33 -1.63 1.08
N THR A 61 -16.91 -2.82 0.99
CA THR A 61 -18.08 -3.20 1.79
C THR A 61 -17.75 -3.18 3.27
N THR A 62 -18.61 -2.51 4.04
CA THR A 62 -18.48 -2.44 5.51
C THR A 62 -19.06 -3.65 6.24
N VAL A 63 -19.66 -4.60 5.50
CA VAL A 63 -20.29 -5.81 6.04
C VAL A 63 -19.78 -7.01 5.25
N ALA A 64 -19.15 -7.97 5.95
CA ALA A 64 -18.66 -9.19 5.34
C ALA A 64 -19.81 -9.97 4.67
N GLY A 65 -19.62 -10.38 3.41
CA GLY A 65 -20.61 -11.17 2.65
C GLY A 65 -21.73 -10.36 1.97
N ASP A 66 -21.93 -9.09 2.31
CA ASP A 66 -22.96 -8.23 1.69
C ASP A 66 -22.35 -7.30 0.64
N LYS A 67 -22.27 -7.79 -0.61
CA LYS A 67 -21.77 -7.04 -1.77
C LYS A 67 -22.68 -5.87 -2.19
N THR A 68 -23.86 -5.73 -1.59
CA THR A 68 -24.85 -4.72 -2.01
C THR A 68 -24.70 -3.37 -1.29
N LYS A 69 -23.92 -3.33 -0.20
CA LYS A 69 -23.70 -2.14 0.61
C LYS A 69 -22.30 -1.57 0.40
N THR A 70 -22.06 -1.00 -0.77
CA THR A 70 -20.94 -0.07 -0.98
C THR A 70 -21.35 1.32 -0.54
N THR A 71 -20.51 2.00 0.23
CA THR A 71 -20.76 3.39 0.66
C THR A 71 -20.19 4.38 -0.34
N THR A 72 -20.87 5.51 -0.54
CA THR A 72 -20.34 6.62 -1.35
C THR A 72 -19.32 7.47 -0.60
N MET A 73 -19.27 7.34 0.74
CA MET A 73 -18.32 8.04 1.59
C MET A 73 -17.10 7.18 1.87
N LEU A 74 -15.91 7.73 1.65
CA LEU A 74 -14.65 7.08 1.98
C LEU A 74 -14.62 6.67 3.46
N GLN A 75 -14.39 5.39 3.73
CA GLN A 75 -14.24 4.86 5.08
C GLN A 75 -12.76 4.71 5.42
N LYS A 76 -12.48 4.55 6.72
CA LYS A 76 -11.16 4.17 7.20
C LYS A 76 -11.25 3.26 8.40
N VAL A 77 -10.27 2.38 8.54
CA VAL A 77 -10.14 1.45 9.65
C VAL A 77 -8.71 1.46 10.15
N GLU A 78 -8.55 1.49 11.46
CA GLU A 78 -7.26 1.32 12.12
C GLU A 78 -6.87 -0.16 12.05
N MET A 79 -5.61 -0.44 11.74
CA MET A 79 -5.07 -1.80 11.59
C MET A 79 -3.88 -2.01 12.52
N GLN A 80 -3.72 -3.23 13.04
CA GLN A 80 -2.52 -3.64 13.75
C GLN A 80 -1.67 -4.53 12.84
N LEU A 81 -0.37 -4.24 12.74
CA LEU A 81 0.57 -5.11 12.04
C LEU A 81 0.80 -6.38 12.87
N ILE A 82 0.65 -7.52 12.23
CA ILE A 82 0.86 -8.83 12.83
C ILE A 82 2.25 -9.33 12.42
N SER A 83 3.00 -9.88 13.37
CA SER A 83 4.34 -10.41 13.06
C SER A 83 4.26 -11.58 12.06
N GLN A 84 5.25 -11.68 11.19
CA GLN A 84 5.41 -12.80 10.25
C GLN A 84 5.21 -14.16 10.91
N LYS A 85 5.88 -14.38 12.06
CA LYS A 85 5.79 -15.62 12.83
C LYS A 85 4.36 -15.94 13.29
N GLN A 86 3.63 -14.94 13.79
CA GLN A 86 2.24 -15.11 14.22
C GLN A 86 1.35 -15.40 13.02
N CYS A 87 1.49 -14.62 11.94
CA CYS A 87 0.64 -14.77 10.78
C CYS A 87 0.83 -16.13 10.08
N ALA A 88 2.05 -16.65 10.03
CA ALA A 88 2.34 -17.98 9.49
C ALA A 88 1.64 -19.13 10.25
N GLN A 89 1.17 -18.90 11.48
CA GLN A 89 0.37 -19.89 12.21
C GLN A 89 -1.06 -19.99 11.68
N TRP A 90 -1.56 -18.93 11.03
CA TRP A 90 -2.93 -18.84 10.52
C TRP A 90 -2.98 -18.97 9.00
N ILE A 91 -1.95 -18.49 8.31
CA ILE A 91 -1.88 -18.40 6.85
C ILE A 91 -0.77 -19.30 6.32
N SER A 92 -1.15 -20.39 5.66
CA SER A 92 -0.21 -21.39 5.13
C SER A 92 0.54 -20.96 3.86
N GLN A 93 0.05 -19.93 3.16
CA GLN A 93 0.60 -19.44 1.88
C GLN A 93 1.33 -18.09 2.03
N LEU A 94 1.83 -17.79 3.22
CA LEU A 94 2.52 -16.53 3.52
C LEU A 94 3.93 -16.52 2.90
N THR A 95 4.24 -15.48 2.12
CA THR A 95 5.59 -15.25 1.55
C THR A 95 6.31 -14.11 2.28
N ASP A 96 7.63 -14.00 2.06
CA ASP A 96 8.46 -12.91 2.60
C ASP A 96 8.12 -11.53 2.01
N ASN A 97 7.28 -11.49 0.97
CA ASN A 97 6.80 -10.28 0.32
C ASN A 97 5.43 -9.82 0.82
N MET A 98 4.82 -10.56 1.72
CA MET A 98 3.50 -10.26 2.27
C MET A 98 3.61 -9.86 3.73
N LEU A 99 2.75 -8.97 4.20
CA LEU A 99 2.54 -8.71 5.62
C LEU A 99 1.07 -8.92 5.96
N CYS A 100 0.80 -9.12 7.24
CA CYS A 100 -0.56 -9.30 7.74
C CYS A 100 -0.93 -8.12 8.63
N ALA A 101 -2.14 -7.62 8.47
CA ALA A 101 -2.67 -6.61 9.37
C ALA A 101 -4.14 -6.89 9.72
N GLY A 102 -4.51 -6.63 10.96
CA GLY A 102 -5.82 -6.94 11.50
C GLY A 102 -5.75 -7.18 13.00
N TYR A 103 -6.85 -7.66 13.58
CA TYR A 103 -6.95 -7.98 15.00
C TYR A 103 -7.17 -9.48 15.14
N GLU A 104 -6.55 -10.09 16.14
CA GLU A 104 -6.63 -11.54 16.36
C GLU A 104 -8.07 -12.00 16.57
N GLU A 105 -8.85 -11.20 17.29
CA GLU A 105 -10.27 -11.43 17.58
C GLU A 105 -11.18 -11.18 16.36
N GLY A 106 -10.65 -10.62 15.27
CA GLY A 106 -11.41 -10.15 14.12
C GLY A 106 -12.10 -8.80 14.36
N GLY A 107 -13.24 -8.59 13.69
CA GLY A 107 -14.09 -7.40 13.83
C GLY A 107 -13.70 -6.18 12.98
N LYS A 108 -12.41 -5.98 12.70
CA LYS A 108 -11.91 -4.87 11.85
C LYS A 108 -10.98 -5.40 10.77
N ASP A 109 -11.29 -5.08 9.51
CA ASP A 109 -10.50 -5.52 8.36
C ASP A 109 -10.71 -4.60 7.15
N ALA A 110 -9.76 -4.61 6.21
CA ALA A 110 -9.96 -4.09 4.87
C ALA A 110 -10.69 -5.17 4.06
N CYS A 111 -11.84 -4.84 3.47
CA CYS A 111 -12.70 -5.85 2.85
C CYS A 111 -12.87 -5.62 1.35
N GLN A 112 -13.76 -6.40 0.74
CA GLN A 112 -14.05 -6.40 -0.69
C GLN A 112 -14.25 -4.97 -1.20
N GLY A 113 -13.44 -4.56 -2.18
CA GLY A 113 -13.49 -3.22 -2.79
C GLY A 113 -12.36 -2.27 -2.39
N ASP A 114 -11.51 -2.65 -1.43
CA ASP A 114 -10.32 -1.88 -1.04
C ASP A 114 -9.02 -2.39 -1.69
N SER A 115 -9.08 -3.45 -2.52
CA SER A 115 -7.92 -4.05 -3.19
C SER A 115 -7.12 -3.02 -3.99
N GLY A 116 -5.79 -3.05 -3.84
CA GLY A 116 -4.86 -2.08 -4.39
C GLY A 116 -4.74 -0.78 -3.57
N GLY A 117 -5.56 -0.60 -2.53
CA GLY A 117 -5.47 0.53 -1.62
C GLY A 117 -4.23 0.47 -0.72
N PRO A 118 -3.74 1.62 -0.22
CA PRO A 118 -2.55 1.65 0.63
C PRO A 118 -2.89 1.35 2.09
N LEU A 119 -2.07 0.49 2.71
CA LEU A 119 -1.91 0.43 4.16
C LEU A 119 -0.89 1.48 4.56
N VAL A 120 -1.36 2.56 5.19
CA VAL A 120 -0.51 3.68 5.59
C VAL A 120 -0.20 3.65 7.08
N CYS A 121 1.04 3.92 7.45
CA CYS A 121 1.48 3.96 8.84
C CYS A 121 2.33 5.21 9.11
N THR A 122 2.56 5.48 10.39
CA THR A 122 3.52 6.47 10.90
C THR A 122 4.67 5.76 11.63
N TYR A 123 5.77 6.45 11.89
CA TYR A 123 6.81 5.93 12.78
C TYR A 123 7.46 7.05 13.60
N GLY A 124 7.89 6.70 14.81
CA GLY A 124 8.47 7.64 15.77
C GLY A 124 7.58 8.88 15.98
N ASN A 125 8.21 10.05 16.07
CA ASN A 125 7.53 11.34 16.22
C ASN A 125 7.33 12.09 14.88
N ILE A 126 7.50 11.41 13.75
CA ILE A 126 7.41 12.03 12.43
C ILE A 126 5.95 12.17 12.02
N ARG A 127 5.53 13.38 11.67
CA ARG A 127 4.18 13.70 11.19
C ARG A 127 4.02 13.43 9.68
N ARG A 128 4.45 12.26 9.21
CA ARG A 128 4.32 11.84 7.80
C ARG A 128 3.75 10.43 7.74
N TRP A 129 2.95 10.19 6.70
CA TRP A 129 2.34 8.91 6.41
C TRP A 129 3.15 8.18 5.33
N PHE A 130 3.36 6.89 5.55
CA PHE A 130 4.12 6.01 4.68
C PHE A 130 3.25 4.83 4.24
N ALA A 131 3.20 4.53 2.95
CA ALA A 131 2.53 3.35 2.43
C ALA A 131 3.40 2.13 2.70
N VAL A 132 3.11 1.38 3.76
CA VAL A 132 3.91 0.22 4.18
C VAL A 132 3.49 -1.03 3.42
N GLY A 133 2.22 -1.12 3.02
CA GLY A 133 1.74 -2.21 2.19
C GLY A 133 0.62 -1.83 1.24
N ILE A 134 0.27 -2.76 0.35
CA ILE A 134 -0.84 -2.66 -0.61
C ILE A 134 -1.86 -3.74 -0.27
N VAL A 135 -3.14 -3.38 -0.09
CA VAL A 135 -4.23 -4.35 0.14
C VAL A 135 -4.26 -5.33 -1.03
N SER A 136 -4.10 -6.62 -0.74
CA SER A 136 -4.01 -7.67 -1.78
C SER A 136 -5.19 -8.63 -1.68
N TRP A 137 -5.22 -9.49 -0.65
CA TRP A 137 -6.23 -10.53 -0.50
C TRP A 137 -6.59 -10.80 0.97
N GLY A 138 -7.56 -11.68 1.18
CA GLY A 138 -7.99 -12.16 2.50
C GLY A 138 -9.02 -13.28 2.30
N GLN A 139 -9.06 -14.26 3.21
CA GLN A 139 -9.99 -15.39 3.09
C GLN A 139 -11.40 -15.01 3.50
N ASN A 140 -11.55 -14.43 4.70
CA ASN A 140 -12.82 -13.91 5.21
C ASN A 140 -12.59 -12.59 5.95
N CYS A 141 -13.34 -11.55 5.59
CA CYS A 141 -13.14 -10.24 6.20
C CYS A 141 -13.54 -10.24 7.68
N ALA A 142 -12.65 -9.71 8.53
CA ALA A 142 -12.93 -9.46 9.94
C ALA A 142 -13.32 -10.70 10.76
N GLU A 143 -12.95 -11.90 10.31
CA GLU A 143 -13.07 -13.13 11.10
C GLU A 143 -11.85 -13.33 12.01
N ARG A 144 -12.06 -14.07 13.09
CA ARG A 144 -11.00 -14.45 14.02
C ARG A 144 -9.90 -15.22 13.29
N HIS A 145 -8.63 -14.85 13.54
CA HIS A 145 -7.46 -15.44 12.89
C HIS A 145 -7.45 -15.33 11.35
N SER A 146 -8.24 -14.42 10.77
CA SER A 146 -8.26 -14.15 9.33
C SER A 146 -7.85 -12.70 9.07
N PRO A 147 -6.54 -12.37 9.17
CA PRO A 147 -6.06 -11.03 8.90
C PRO A 147 -6.12 -10.70 7.41
N GLY A 148 -6.17 -9.40 7.09
CA GLY A 148 -5.94 -8.91 5.74
C GLY A 148 -4.48 -9.12 5.31
N MET A 149 -4.29 -9.47 4.04
CA MET A 149 -2.98 -9.69 3.42
C MET A 149 -2.58 -8.52 2.56
N TYR A 150 -1.32 -8.08 2.73
CA TYR A 150 -0.79 -6.91 2.06
C TYR A 150 0.57 -7.17 1.44
N THR A 151 0.84 -6.62 0.25
CA THR A 151 2.18 -6.64 -0.36
C THR A 151 3.09 -5.66 0.36
N ILE A 152 4.28 -6.09 0.81
CA ILE A 152 5.28 -5.24 1.49
C ILE A 152 5.97 -4.32 0.47
N ILE A 153 5.65 -3.02 0.48
CA ILE A 153 6.14 -2.07 -0.53
C ILE A 153 7.67 -1.93 -0.51
N ILE A 154 8.30 -1.98 0.67
CA ILE A 154 9.74 -1.74 0.77
C ILE A 154 10.58 -2.77 -0.01
N ASN A 155 10.08 -3.99 -0.18
CA ASN A 155 10.75 -5.05 -0.95
C ASN A 155 10.83 -4.71 -2.45
N TYR A 156 9.99 -3.78 -2.93
CA TYR A 156 9.88 -3.45 -4.35
C TYR A 156 10.47 -2.08 -4.71
N LEU A 157 11.08 -1.33 -3.78
CA LEU A 157 11.60 0.01 -4.09
C LEU A 157 12.59 0.02 -5.26
N PHE A 158 13.48 -0.97 -5.31
CA PHE A 158 14.43 -1.11 -6.40
C PHE A 158 13.72 -1.39 -7.73
N TRP A 159 12.74 -2.29 -7.72
CA TRP A 159 11.91 -2.59 -8.89
C TRP A 159 11.15 -1.34 -9.39
N ILE A 160 10.53 -0.59 -8.48
CA ILE A 160 9.83 0.67 -8.78
C ILE A 160 10.78 1.67 -9.46
N GLN A 161 11.96 1.90 -8.87
CA GLN A 161 12.97 2.81 -9.44
C GLN A 161 13.44 2.35 -10.83
N LYS A 162 13.74 1.06 -10.98
CA LYS A 162 14.19 0.49 -12.26
C LYS A 162 13.13 0.64 -13.35
N LYS A 163 11.88 0.25 -13.07
CA LYS A 163 10.79 0.28 -14.06
C LYS A 163 10.46 1.70 -14.46
N THR A 164 10.30 2.60 -13.50
CA THR A 164 10.02 4.01 -13.78
C THR A 164 11.12 4.68 -14.61
N ALA A 165 12.40 4.35 -14.36
CA ALA A 165 13.52 4.85 -15.15
C ALA A 165 13.52 4.32 -16.59
N LEU A 166 13.26 3.02 -16.79
CA LEU A 166 13.20 2.41 -18.13
C LEU A 166 12.08 3.01 -18.99
N GLU A 167 10.99 3.45 -18.37
CA GLU A 167 9.87 4.11 -19.06
C GLU A 167 10.05 5.62 -19.24
N GLY A 168 11.24 6.15 -18.95
CA GLY A 168 11.53 7.59 -19.09
C GLY A 168 10.80 8.48 -18.09
N LYS A 169 10.25 7.90 -17.01
CA LYS A 169 9.49 8.59 -15.95
C LYS A 169 10.07 8.28 -14.56
N PRO A 170 11.39 8.48 -14.33
CA PRO A 170 12.08 7.98 -13.15
C PRO A 170 11.45 8.46 -11.84
N PHE A 171 11.23 7.51 -10.92
CA PHE A 171 10.95 7.81 -9.53
C PHE A 171 12.24 8.20 -8.81
N ILE A 172 12.27 9.40 -8.23
CA ILE A 172 13.42 9.93 -7.49
C ILE A 172 13.01 10.07 -6.02
N PRO A 173 13.53 9.21 -5.11
CA PRO A 173 13.29 9.38 -3.68
C PRO A 173 13.85 10.72 -3.20
N GLU A 174 13.10 11.45 -2.39
CA GLU A 174 13.50 12.78 -1.87
C GLU A 174 14.76 12.74 -0.96
N ALA A 175 15.28 11.57 -0.62
CA ALA A 175 16.37 11.39 0.34
C ALA A 175 17.79 11.38 -0.29
N LYS A 176 18.14 12.36 -1.12
CA LYS A 176 19.54 12.69 -1.50
C LYS A 176 19.75 14.18 -1.84
N GLY A 177 19.01 15.09 -1.21
CA GLY A 177 19.25 16.54 -1.32
C GLY A 177 19.88 17.07 -0.04
N ASN A 178 21.14 17.51 -0.10
CA ASN A 178 21.75 18.32 0.96
C ASN A 178 20.84 19.52 1.25
N THR A 179 20.57 19.76 2.53
CA THR A 179 19.75 20.85 3.05
C THR A 179 20.41 22.21 2.82
N THR A 180 20.32 22.73 1.60
CA THR A 180 20.47 24.16 1.30
C THR A 180 19.80 24.43 -0.05
N ASN A 181 18.64 25.09 -0.02
CA ASN A 181 17.90 25.60 -1.16
C ASN A 181 17.43 24.56 -2.20
N LEU A 182 16.29 23.92 -1.93
CA LEU A 182 15.52 23.25 -2.98
C LEU A 182 14.13 23.85 -3.07
N VAL A 183 14.03 24.82 -3.98
CA VAL A 183 12.82 25.16 -4.72
C VAL A 183 12.07 23.87 -5.03
N PHE A 184 10.75 23.85 -4.78
CA PHE A 184 9.81 22.87 -5.31
C PHE A 184 10.08 22.65 -6.82
N GLN A 185 10.97 21.73 -7.18
CA GLN A 185 11.12 21.31 -8.55
C GLN A 185 9.95 20.40 -8.86
N ARG A 186 8.90 21.06 -9.34
CA ARG A 186 7.72 20.53 -10.03
C ARG A 186 8.12 19.42 -11.01
N ARG A 187 8.20 18.17 -10.57
CA ARG A 187 8.11 16.98 -11.45
C ARG A 187 7.28 15.92 -10.75
N PRO A 188 5.94 15.95 -10.93
CA PRO A 188 5.02 15.06 -10.24
C PRO A 188 4.91 13.73 -10.99
N TRP A 189 5.71 12.75 -10.57
CA TRP A 189 5.41 11.36 -10.85
C TRP A 189 5.08 10.72 -9.50
N MET A 190 3.78 10.67 -9.17
CA MET A 190 3.32 9.96 -7.98
C MET A 190 3.01 8.52 -8.37
N THR A 191 3.56 7.60 -7.59
CA THR A 191 3.16 6.18 -7.51
C THR A 191 1.93 6.03 -6.64
N ALA A 192 1.08 5.05 -6.97
CA ALA A 192 -0.09 4.65 -6.19
C ALA A 192 0.31 4.14 -4.80
#